data_AF-A0AAU1GDX7-F1
#
_entry.id   AF-A0AAU1GDX7-F1
#
_cell.length_a   1.000
_cell.length_b   1.000
_cell.length_c   1.000
_cell.angle_alpha   90.00
_cell.angle_beta   90.00
_cell.angle_gamma   90.00
#
_symmetry.space_group_name_H-M   'P 1'
#
loop_
_entity.id
_entity.type
_entity.pdbx_description
1 polymer ?
#
loop_
_entity_poly.entity_id
_entity_poly.type
_entity_poly.pdbx_seq_one_letter_code
_entity_poly.pdbx_strand_id
1 'polypeptide(L)'
;MSDPLTDPADLWPSPPTAKRGEPQRWVWAAMEPPERRLRMRELAGWVDWLRTTFELHNQITHCWYLHSAVVEHLTALYAGWMRTYVGEEGPARELAEADWINTLHAFTPRFQLAACATGRHQEAPPVVPPPPGADEAFEMYLSVSETITMAAVHPAAAELGRREAALNAPL
;
A
#
# COMPACT_ATOMS: atom_id res chain seq x y z
N MET A 1 -47.45 -15.56 30.88
CA MET A 1 -47.05 -15.55 29.46
C MET A 1 -46.65 -14.11 29.17
N SER A 2 -45.35 -13.85 29.08
CA SER A 2 -44.83 -12.48 28.89
C SER A 2 -45.02 -12.06 27.45
N ASP A 3 -45.55 -10.85 27.27
CA ASP A 3 -45.88 -10.24 25.98
C ASP A 3 -44.58 -9.93 25.18
N PRO A 4 -44.39 -10.51 23.98
CA PRO A 4 -43.16 -10.37 23.20
C PRO A 4 -42.97 -8.99 22.54
N LEU A 5 -43.79 -7.98 22.89
CA LEU A 5 -43.73 -6.62 22.33
C LEU A 5 -43.16 -5.56 23.30
N THR A 6 -42.49 -5.97 24.37
CA THR A 6 -42.03 -5.04 25.41
C THR A 6 -40.74 -4.29 25.04
N ASP A 7 -39.95 -4.79 24.09
CA ASP A 7 -38.73 -4.12 23.61
C ASP A 7 -38.67 -4.05 22.08
N PRO A 8 -38.71 -2.84 21.47
CA PRO A 8 -38.53 -2.66 20.03
C PRO A 8 -37.19 -3.20 19.50
N ALA A 9 -36.18 -3.38 20.37
CA ALA A 9 -34.88 -3.96 20.00
C ALA A 9 -34.98 -5.45 19.63
N ASP A 10 -35.97 -6.18 20.16
CA ASP A 10 -36.18 -7.61 19.84
C ASP A 10 -36.70 -7.83 18.41
N LEU A 11 -37.24 -6.78 17.78
CA LEU A 11 -37.70 -6.82 16.38
C LEU A 11 -36.54 -6.73 15.38
N TRP A 12 -35.34 -6.35 15.84
CA TRP A 12 -34.16 -6.21 14.99
C TRP A 12 -33.07 -7.16 15.46
N PRO A 13 -32.96 -8.39 14.89
CA PRO A 13 -31.86 -9.27 15.23
C PRO A 13 -30.55 -8.53 14.97
N SER A 14 -29.69 -8.48 15.97
CA SER A 14 -28.35 -7.91 15.81
C SER A 14 -27.70 -8.61 14.62
N PRO A 15 -27.18 -7.86 13.62
CA PRO A 15 -26.50 -8.48 12.50
C PRO A 15 -25.38 -9.36 13.07
N PRO A 16 -25.17 -10.58 12.52
CA PRO A 16 -24.10 -11.43 12.99
C PRO A 16 -22.81 -10.61 12.96
N THR A 17 -22.12 -10.55 14.09
CA THR A 17 -20.81 -9.93 14.20
C THR A 17 -19.90 -10.63 13.21
N ALA A 18 -19.72 -10.04 12.03
CA ALA A 18 -18.81 -10.56 11.04
C ALA A 18 -17.44 -10.60 11.73
N LYS A 19 -16.90 -11.81 11.91
CA LYS A 19 -15.55 -11.98 12.44
C LYS A 19 -14.64 -11.11 11.59
N ARG A 20 -14.09 -10.05 12.18
CA ARG A 20 -13.11 -9.18 11.57
C ARG A 20 -11.98 -10.07 11.06
N GLY A 21 -11.92 -10.25 9.74
CA GLY A 21 -10.83 -10.98 9.12
C GLY A 21 -9.53 -10.29 9.48
N GLU A 22 -8.46 -11.05 9.67
CA GLU A 22 -7.13 -10.45 9.81
C GLU A 22 -6.87 -9.51 8.63
N PRO A 23 -6.24 -8.35 8.85
CA PRO A 23 -5.95 -7.40 7.78
C PRO A 23 -5.19 -8.14 6.67
N GLN A 24 -5.80 -8.21 5.48
CA GLN A 24 -5.24 -8.98 4.37
C GLN A 24 -3.94 -8.32 3.91
N ARG A 25 -2.81 -8.97 4.23
CA ARG A 25 -1.48 -8.48 3.84
C ARG A 25 -1.17 -8.93 2.42
N TRP A 26 -1.13 -7.98 1.49
CA TRP A 26 -0.75 -8.22 0.11
C TRP A 26 0.78 -8.21 -0.06
N VAL A 27 1.47 -9.23 0.47
CA VAL A 27 2.91 -9.42 0.28
C VAL A 27 3.12 -10.62 -0.63
N TRP A 28 3.25 -10.38 -1.94
CA TRP A 28 3.29 -11.44 -2.96
C TRP A 28 4.35 -12.52 -2.71
N ALA A 29 5.54 -12.12 -2.24
CA ALA A 29 6.64 -13.04 -1.93
C ALA A 29 6.35 -13.96 -0.74
N ALA A 30 5.50 -13.54 0.19
CA ALA A 30 5.13 -14.29 1.39
C ALA A 30 3.88 -15.17 1.21
N MET A 31 3.19 -15.08 0.07
CA MET A 31 2.00 -15.89 -0.22
C MET A 31 2.38 -17.28 -0.74
N GLU A 32 1.67 -18.29 -0.26
CA GLU A 32 1.72 -19.64 -0.82
C GLU A 32 1.17 -19.66 -2.25
N PRO A 33 1.67 -20.54 -3.14
CA PRO A 33 1.28 -20.54 -4.55
C PRO A 33 -0.24 -20.61 -4.82
N PRO A 34 -1.06 -21.40 -4.08
CA PRO A 34 -2.51 -21.41 -4.26
C PRO A 34 -3.18 -20.07 -3.94
N GLU A 35 -2.79 -19.44 -2.83
CA GLU A 35 -3.28 -18.12 -2.43
C GLU A 35 -2.87 -17.06 -3.46
N ARG A 36 -1.60 -17.07 -3.86
CA ARG A 36 -1.06 -16.16 -4.87
C ARG A 36 -1.88 -16.19 -6.16
N ARG A 37 -2.26 -17.39 -6.63
CA ARG A 37 -3.10 -17.56 -7.83
C ARG A 37 -4.51 -17.00 -7.64
N LEU A 38 -5.10 -17.17 -6.45
CA LEU A 38 -6.42 -16.62 -6.15
C LEU A 38 -6.39 -15.09 -6.15
N ARG A 39 -5.43 -14.50 -5.43
CA ARG A 39 -5.22 -13.05 -5.35
C ARG A 39 -4.92 -12.41 -6.70
N MET A 40 -4.15 -13.10 -7.55
CA MET A 40 -3.87 -12.60 -8.90
C MET A 40 -5.13 -12.53 -9.77
N ARG A 41 -6.05 -13.50 -9.64
CA ARG A 41 -7.34 -13.45 -10.36
C ARG A 41 -8.24 -12.34 -9.84
N GLU A 42 -8.29 -12.17 -8.52
CA GLU A 42 -9.03 -11.08 -7.87
C GLU A 42 -8.52 -9.71 -8.36
N LEU A 43 -7.20 -9.50 -8.32
CA LEU A 43 -6.58 -8.29 -8.83
C LEU A 43 -6.86 -8.10 -10.32
N ALA A 44 -6.78 -9.15 -11.14
CA ALA A 44 -7.04 -9.06 -12.58
C ALA A 44 -8.47 -8.58 -12.89
N GLY A 45 -9.47 -9.12 -12.20
CA GLY A 45 -10.86 -8.67 -12.36
C GLY A 45 -11.04 -7.20 -12.00
N TRP A 46 -10.37 -6.75 -10.93
CA TRP A 46 -10.40 -5.34 -10.54
C TRP A 46 -9.63 -4.42 -11.51
N VAL A 47 -8.47 -4.86 -12.02
CA VAL A 47 -7.69 -4.11 -13.01
C VAL A 47 -8.48 -3.94 -14.31
N ASP A 48 -9.25 -4.94 -14.74
CA ASP A 48 -10.10 -4.82 -15.91
C ASP A 48 -11.21 -3.77 -15.69
N TRP A 49 -11.86 -3.78 -14.51
CA TRP A 49 -12.78 -2.71 -14.13
C TRP A 49 -12.08 -1.34 -14.17
N LEU A 50 -10.92 -1.19 -13.52
CA LEU A 50 -10.16 0.06 -13.46
C LEU A 50 -9.83 0.60 -14.86
N ARG A 51 -9.36 -0.28 -15.76
CA ARG A 51 -9.00 0.06 -17.15
C ARG A 51 -10.20 0.59 -17.92
N THR A 52 -11.37 0.00 -17.74
CA THR A 52 -12.60 0.43 -18.42
C THR A 52 -13.17 1.71 -17.82
N THR A 53 -13.25 1.81 -16.49
CA THR A 53 -13.88 2.95 -15.80
C THR A 53 -13.08 4.24 -15.92
N PHE A 54 -11.75 4.17 -15.93
CA PHE A 54 -10.88 5.35 -16.03
C PHE A 54 -10.23 5.50 -17.41
N GLU A 55 -10.71 4.74 -18.41
CA GLU A 55 -10.21 4.77 -19.80
C GLU A 55 -8.69 4.57 -19.90
N LEU A 56 -8.10 3.75 -19.02
CA LEU A 56 -6.64 3.54 -18.91
C LEU A 56 -6.07 2.49 -19.88
N HIS A 57 -6.79 2.19 -20.96
CA HIS A 57 -6.42 1.21 -21.98
C HIS A 57 -5.02 1.39 -22.59
N ASN A 58 -4.55 2.63 -22.74
CA ASN A 58 -3.23 2.94 -23.31
C ASN A 58 -2.12 3.05 -22.26
N GLN A 59 -2.49 3.10 -20.98
CA GLN A 59 -1.58 3.30 -19.86
C GLN A 59 -1.29 1.97 -19.15
N ILE A 60 -2.30 1.10 -19.04
CA ILE A 60 -2.17 -0.24 -18.46
C ILE A 60 -2.23 -1.27 -19.60
N THR A 61 -1.05 -1.77 -19.98
CA THR A 61 -0.89 -2.77 -21.03
C THR A 61 -1.47 -4.13 -20.63
N HIS A 62 -1.88 -4.94 -21.61
CA HIS A 62 -2.44 -6.29 -21.36
C HIS A 62 -1.46 -7.26 -20.69
N CYS A 63 -0.15 -7.00 -20.77
CA CYS A 63 0.89 -7.82 -20.15
C CYS A 63 1.27 -7.34 -18.74
N TRP A 64 0.51 -6.44 -18.11
CA TRP A 64 0.84 -5.85 -16.80
C TRP A 64 1.25 -6.89 -15.73
N TYR A 65 0.63 -8.07 -15.74
CA TYR A 65 0.89 -9.16 -14.79
C TYR A 65 2.28 -9.81 -14.94
N LEU A 66 2.97 -9.57 -16.06
CA LEU A 66 4.36 -9.98 -16.28
C LEU A 66 5.37 -9.00 -15.69
N HIS A 67 4.92 -7.85 -15.18
CA HIS A 67 5.77 -6.80 -14.66
C HIS A 67 5.54 -6.63 -13.15
N SER A 68 6.40 -7.25 -12.34
CA SER A 68 6.29 -7.27 -10.87
C SER A 68 6.11 -5.87 -10.26
N ALA A 69 6.88 -4.88 -10.71
CA ALA A 69 6.73 -3.50 -10.25
C ALA A 69 5.32 -2.94 -10.52
N VAL A 70 4.74 -3.21 -11.70
CA VAL A 70 3.38 -2.78 -12.02
C VAL A 70 2.35 -3.53 -11.17
N VAL A 71 2.54 -4.83 -10.94
CA VAL A 71 1.71 -5.64 -10.04
C VAL A 71 1.68 -5.03 -8.63
N GLU A 72 2.82 -4.63 -8.07
CA GLU A 72 2.89 -4.01 -6.73
C GLU A 72 2.13 -2.67 -6.67
N HIS A 73 2.30 -1.81 -7.67
CA HIS A 73 1.59 -0.53 -7.72
C HIS A 73 0.08 -0.71 -7.85
N LEU A 74 -0.38 -1.64 -8.71
CA LEU A 74 -1.80 -1.95 -8.87
C LEU A 74 -2.37 -2.59 -7.60
N THR A 75 -1.59 -3.44 -6.94
CA THR A 75 -1.95 -4.04 -5.64
C THR A 75 -2.15 -2.98 -4.56
N ALA A 76 -1.26 -2.00 -4.48
CA ALA A 76 -1.38 -0.89 -3.53
C ALA A 76 -2.64 -0.05 -3.78
N LEU A 77 -2.96 0.24 -5.06
CA LEU A 77 -4.20 0.92 -5.42
C LEU A 77 -5.44 0.08 -5.11
N TYR A 78 -5.41 -1.22 -5.38
CA TYR A 78 -6.50 -2.14 -5.05
C TYR A 78 -6.77 -2.18 -3.54
N ALA A 79 -5.73 -2.34 -2.73
CA ALA A 79 -5.86 -2.32 -1.28
C ALA A 79 -6.38 -0.96 -0.76
N GLY A 80 -5.95 0.14 -1.38
CA GLY A 80 -6.51 1.47 -1.11
C GLY A 80 -7.99 1.55 -1.45
N TRP A 81 -8.38 1.06 -2.64
CA TRP A 81 -9.76 1.05 -3.12
C TRP A 81 -10.66 0.22 -2.19
N MET A 82 -10.21 -0.96 -1.76
CA MET A 82 -10.93 -1.81 -0.81
C MET A 82 -11.19 -1.09 0.51
N ARG A 83 -10.16 -0.43 1.09
CA ARG A 83 -10.33 0.35 2.33
C ARG A 83 -11.29 1.53 2.15
N THR A 84 -11.24 2.20 1.01
CA THR A 84 -12.08 3.38 0.71
C THR A 84 -13.54 3.00 0.44
N TYR A 85 -13.80 1.99 -0.38
CA TYR A 85 -15.15 1.72 -0.94
C TYR A 85 -15.83 0.48 -0.37
N VAL A 86 -15.08 -0.49 0.15
CA VAL A 86 -15.63 -1.73 0.74
C VAL A 86 -15.57 -1.68 2.27
N GLY A 87 -14.61 -0.91 2.81
CA GLY A 87 -14.54 -0.51 4.21
C GLY A 87 -13.65 -1.42 5.06
N GLU A 88 -12.79 -0.79 5.85
CA GLU A 88 -12.53 -1.22 7.22
C GLU A 88 -13.41 -0.37 8.15
N GLU A 89 -14.02 -0.97 9.17
CA GLU A 89 -14.82 -0.28 10.20
C GLU A 89 -13.92 0.67 11.02
N GLY A 90 -13.66 1.87 10.50
CA GLY A 90 -12.97 2.96 11.16
C GLY A 90 -13.67 4.28 10.86
N PRO A 91 -13.38 5.36 11.61
CA PRO A 91 -13.89 6.67 11.25
C PRO A 91 -13.44 7.00 9.83
N ALA A 92 -14.41 7.29 8.96
CA ALA A 92 -14.13 7.66 7.58
C ALA A 92 -13.16 8.85 7.58
N ARG A 93 -12.02 8.68 6.91
CA ARG A 93 -11.10 9.79 6.67
C ARG A 93 -11.81 10.76 5.73
N GLU A 94 -11.80 12.05 6.08
CA GLU A 94 -12.34 13.11 5.23
C GLU A 94 -11.69 13.04 3.84
N LEU A 95 -12.50 13.07 2.77
CA LEU A 95 -12.08 13.03 1.37
C LEU A 95 -11.36 11.74 0.90
N ALA A 96 -11.52 10.60 1.57
CA ALA A 96 -10.83 9.35 1.23
C ALA A 96 -11.01 8.91 -0.24
N GLU A 97 -12.19 9.10 -0.82
CA GLU A 97 -12.50 8.79 -2.23
C GLU A 97 -11.73 9.69 -3.18
N ALA A 98 -11.72 11.00 -2.91
CA ALA A 98 -10.99 11.97 -3.73
C ALA A 98 -9.48 11.75 -3.63
N ASP A 99 -8.96 11.47 -2.43
CA ASP A 99 -7.56 11.12 -2.20
C ASP A 99 -7.15 9.86 -2.96
N TRP A 100 -8.04 8.85 -3.00
CA TRP A 100 -7.79 7.63 -3.77
C TRP A 100 -7.72 7.91 -5.27
N ILE A 101 -8.65 8.70 -5.82
CA ILE A 101 -8.63 9.11 -7.25
C ILE A 101 -7.35 9.90 -7.58
N ASN A 102 -6.95 10.84 -6.72
CA ASN A 102 -5.70 11.58 -6.88
C ASN A 102 -4.49 10.65 -6.92
N THR A 103 -4.48 9.64 -6.03
CA THR A 103 -3.42 8.63 -5.98
C THR A 103 -3.37 7.78 -7.25
N LEU A 104 -4.51 7.36 -7.78
CA LEU A 104 -4.61 6.66 -9.07
C LEU A 104 -3.96 7.46 -10.20
N HIS A 105 -4.29 8.75 -10.32
CA HIS A 105 -3.71 9.60 -11.36
C HIS A 105 -2.21 9.81 -11.16
N ALA A 106 -1.74 9.97 -9.92
CA ALA A 106 -0.31 10.04 -9.62
C ALA A 106 0.45 8.74 -9.94
N PHE A 107 -0.22 7.58 -9.92
CA PHE A 107 0.37 6.29 -10.27
C PHE A 107 0.32 5.98 -11.76
N THR A 108 -0.58 6.60 -12.51
CA THR A 108 -0.79 6.32 -13.94
C THR A 108 0.51 6.31 -14.78
N PRO A 109 1.46 7.24 -14.61
CA PRO A 109 2.73 7.20 -15.34
C PRO A 109 3.58 5.95 -15.04
N ARG A 110 3.44 5.35 -13.84
CA ARG A 110 4.21 4.17 -13.42
C ARG A 110 3.73 2.87 -14.06
N PHE A 111 2.56 2.87 -14.70
CA PHE A 111 2.04 1.72 -15.44
C PHE A 111 2.52 1.69 -16.90
N GLN A 112 3.02 2.83 -17.40
CA GLN A 112 3.42 2.97 -18.78
C GLN A 112 4.73 2.23 -19.03
N LEU A 113 4.60 1.08 -19.67
CA LEU A 113 5.72 0.26 -20.09
C LEU A 113 6.01 0.57 -21.56
N ALA A 114 6.88 1.53 -21.81
CA ALA A 114 7.24 1.96 -23.18
C ALA A 114 7.64 0.78 -24.08
N ALA A 115 8.34 -0.20 -23.50
CA ALA A 115 8.74 -1.44 -24.15
C ALA A 115 7.56 -2.32 -24.62
N CYS A 116 6.42 -2.25 -23.93
CA CYS A 116 5.22 -3.05 -24.19
C CYS A 116 4.11 -2.27 -24.90
N ALA A 117 4.29 -0.96 -25.11
CA ALA A 117 3.28 -0.05 -25.67
C ALA A 117 2.86 -0.39 -27.11
N THR A 118 3.72 -1.08 -27.86
CA THR A 118 3.45 -1.50 -29.26
C THR A 118 2.69 -2.83 -29.36
N GLY A 119 2.17 -3.34 -28.24
CA GLY A 119 1.39 -4.57 -28.18
C GLY A 119 2.21 -5.86 -28.14
N ARG A 120 3.55 -5.76 -28.12
CA ARG A 120 4.44 -6.91 -27.89
C ARG A 120 5.09 -6.78 -26.53
N HIS A 121 4.92 -7.80 -25.68
CA HIS A 121 5.62 -7.86 -24.41
C HIS A 121 7.14 -7.94 -24.65
N GLN A 122 7.89 -7.18 -23.88
CA GLN A 122 9.34 -7.30 -23.78
C GLN A 122 9.68 -7.70 -22.35
N GLU A 123 10.51 -8.72 -22.23
CA GLU A 123 10.97 -9.22 -20.94
C GLU A 123 11.84 -8.16 -20.25
N ALA A 124 11.70 -8.06 -18.93
CA ALA A 124 12.52 -7.12 -18.17
C ALA A 124 14.01 -7.48 -18.32
N PRO A 125 14.91 -6.48 -18.35
CA PRO A 125 16.34 -6.75 -18.29
C PRO A 125 16.66 -7.65 -17.08
N PRO A 126 17.60 -8.59 -17.23
CA PRO A 126 17.97 -9.47 -16.12
C PRO A 126 18.50 -8.63 -14.95
N VAL A 127 18.14 -9.06 -13.74
CA VAL A 127 18.70 -8.46 -12.52
C VAL A 127 20.20 -8.75 -12.49
N VAL A 128 21.01 -7.69 -12.45
CA VAL A 128 22.45 -7.81 -12.31
C VAL A 128 22.75 -8.24 -10.87
N PRO A 129 23.43 -9.39 -10.64
CA PRO A 129 23.77 -9.79 -9.29
C PRO A 129 24.73 -8.77 -8.66
N PRO A 130 24.67 -8.56 -7.35
CA PRO A 130 25.65 -7.71 -6.67
C PRO A 130 27.06 -8.27 -6.89
N PRO A 131 28.08 -7.40 -6.96
CA PRO A 131 29.47 -7.86 -7.10
C PRO A 131 29.88 -8.69 -5.87
N PRO A 132 30.86 -9.62 -6.01
CA PRO A 132 31.41 -10.33 -4.86
C PRO A 132 31.93 -9.35 -3.80
N GLY A 133 31.63 -9.62 -2.53
CA GLY A 133 32.03 -8.73 -1.42
C GLY A 133 31.06 -7.58 -1.14
N ALA A 134 29.94 -7.47 -1.85
CA ALA A 134 29.00 -6.36 -1.67
C ALA A 134 28.41 -6.28 -0.26
N ASP A 135 28.09 -7.43 0.34
CA ASP A 135 27.54 -7.50 1.69
C ASP A 135 28.60 -7.09 2.73
N GLU A 136 29.83 -7.60 2.61
CA GLU A 136 30.95 -7.21 3.47
C GLU A 136 31.30 -5.73 3.31
N ALA A 137 31.24 -5.19 2.08
CA ALA A 137 31.46 -3.77 1.83
C ALA A 137 30.36 -2.92 2.47
N PHE A 138 29.12 -3.40 2.48
CA PHE A 138 28.01 -2.73 3.15
C PHE A 138 28.18 -2.74 4.68
N GLU A 139 28.53 -3.89 5.27
CA GLU A 139 28.83 -3.98 6.71
C GLU A 139 30.02 -3.11 7.11
N MET A 140 31.06 -3.07 6.26
CA MET A 140 32.18 -2.16 6.44
C MET A 140 31.70 -0.71 6.44
N TYR A 141 30.89 -0.29 5.46
CA TYR A 141 30.31 1.05 5.38
C TYR A 141 29.56 1.42 6.67
N LEU A 142 28.73 0.52 7.22
CA LEU A 142 28.03 0.77 8.48
C LEU A 142 28.98 1.03 9.65
N SER A 143 30.13 0.35 9.66
CA SER A 143 31.11 0.47 10.74
C SER A 143 32.08 1.65 10.61
N VAL A 144 32.38 2.12 9.40
CA VAL A 144 33.43 3.15 9.16
C VAL A 144 32.92 4.46 8.57
N SER A 145 31.69 4.50 8.06
CA SER A 145 31.15 5.73 7.47
C SER A 145 30.89 6.78 8.54
N GLU A 146 31.55 7.93 8.43
CA GLU A 146 31.34 9.07 9.31
C GLU A 146 29.84 9.46 9.38
N THR A 147 29.13 9.40 8.25
CA THR A 147 27.68 9.69 8.21
C THR A 147 26.86 8.76 9.11
N ILE A 148 27.30 7.51 9.30
CA ILE A 148 26.61 6.52 10.12
C ILE A 148 27.12 6.54 11.56
N THR A 149 28.43 6.75 11.78
CA THR A 149 29.06 6.62 13.10
C THR A 149 29.09 7.91 13.90
N MET A 150 28.94 9.09 13.27
CA MET A 150 28.90 10.36 14.00
C MET A 150 27.75 10.39 14.99
N ALA A 151 28.00 10.97 16.17
CA ALA A 151 26.95 11.22 17.14
C ALA A 151 25.85 12.11 16.53
N ALA A 152 24.60 11.75 16.75
CA ALA A 152 23.47 12.55 16.28
C ALA A 152 23.48 13.92 16.96
N VAL A 153 23.62 14.98 16.17
CA VAL A 153 23.53 16.37 16.63
C VAL A 153 22.35 17.02 15.93
N HIS A 154 21.33 17.42 16.69
CA HIS A 154 20.21 18.16 16.12
C HIS A 154 20.69 19.57 15.72
N PRO A 155 20.54 20.01 14.46
CA PRO A 155 21.08 21.28 13.99
C PRO A 155 20.51 22.50 14.74
N ALA A 156 19.34 22.34 15.37
CA ALA A 156 18.71 23.35 16.22
C ALA A 156 18.60 22.93 17.70
N ALA A 157 19.54 22.12 18.21
CA ALA A 157 19.52 21.66 19.62
C ALA A 157 19.33 22.81 20.63
N ALA A 158 19.96 23.96 20.38
CA ALA A 158 19.81 25.15 21.21
C ALA A 158 18.38 25.73 21.21
N GLU A 159 17.65 25.65 20.09
CA GLU A 159 16.27 26.11 20.00
C GLU A 159 15.30 25.15 20.70
N LEU A 160 15.52 23.84 20.56
CA LEU A 160 14.73 22.84 21.30
C LEU A 160 14.90 23.02 22.80
N GLY A 161 16.15 23.19 23.27
CA GLY A 161 16.43 23.45 24.68
C GLY A 161 15.77 24.73 25.20
N ARG A 162 15.75 25.81 24.41
CA ARG A 162 15.02 27.04 24.76
C ARG A 162 13.52 26.81 24.91
N ARG A 163 12.90 26.08 23.97
CA ARG A 163 11.46 25.79 23.99
C ARG A 163 11.08 24.92 25.18
N GLU A 164 11.87 23.89 25.47
CA GLU A 164 11.65 23.02 26.62
C GLU A 164 11.81 23.78 27.94
N ALA A 165 12.82 24.64 28.07
CA ALA A 165 12.99 25.49 29.25
C ALA A 165 11.83 26.47 29.44
N ALA A 166 11.28 27.03 28.36
CA ALA A 166 10.11 27.91 28.43
C ALA A 166 8.83 27.17 28.85
N LEU A 167 8.64 25.92 28.40
CA LEU A 167 7.51 25.08 28.82
C LEU A 167 7.59 24.66 30.30
N ASN A 168 8.81 24.49 30.82
CA ASN A 168 9.07 24.02 32.19
C ASN A 168 9.31 25.15 33.19
N ALA A 169 9.15 26.42 32.79
CA ALA A 169 9.31 27.54 33.70
C ALA A 169 8.17 27.56 34.74
N PRO A 170 8.46 27.65 36.06
CA PRO A 170 7.42 27.74 37.07
C PRO A 170 6.64 29.05 36.92
N LEU A 171 5.32 28.96 37.13
CA LEU A 171 4.38 30.08 37.14
C LEU A 171 4.71 31.12 38.23
#